data_AF-A0A2R6EF58-F1
#
_entry.id   AF-A0A2R6EF58-F1
#
_cell.length_a   1.000
_cell.length_b   1.000
_cell.length_c   1.000
_cell.angle_alpha   90.00
_cell.angle_beta   90.00
_cell.angle_gamma   90.00
#
_symmetry.space_group_name_H-M   'P 1'
#
loop_
_entity.id
_entity.type
_entity.pdbx_description
1 polymer ?
#
loop_
_entity_poly.entity_id
_entity_poly.type
_entity_poly.pdbx_seq_one_letter_code
_entity_poly.pdbx_strand_id
1 'polypeptide(L)'
;MSARTDKRPWLAVLLAFVYPGLGHIYLREWLRALVWFFLVVTSSTLLIPETAVPETLSVEAFVAAAEAIPPEAGIALVSITAFSMADAYWVAKRRNEVTLVKERTTCPNCGEDLDPDLEFCHWCTERLDTRETE
;
A
#
# COMPACT_ATOMS: atom_id res chain seq x y z
N MET A 1 -13.18 -5.36 -23.04
CA MET A 1 -13.06 -5.51 -21.57
C MET A 1 -12.01 -4.53 -21.06
N SER A 2 -12.38 -3.53 -20.26
CA SER A 2 -11.37 -2.73 -19.54
C SER A 2 -10.78 -3.61 -18.43
N ALA A 3 -9.65 -4.27 -18.70
CA ALA A 3 -8.88 -4.95 -17.68
C ALA A 3 -8.61 -3.95 -16.56
N ARG A 4 -9.18 -4.19 -15.37
CA ARG A 4 -9.01 -3.27 -14.26
C ARG A 4 -7.57 -3.46 -13.78
N THR A 5 -6.76 -2.41 -13.87
CA THR A 5 -5.32 -2.54 -13.62
C THR A 5 -5.06 -2.91 -12.17
N ASP A 6 -4.38 -4.04 -11.96
CA ASP A 6 -3.88 -4.46 -10.65
C ASP A 6 -3.01 -3.37 -10.03
N LYS A 7 -3.12 -3.23 -8.71
CA LYS A 7 -2.26 -2.30 -7.97
C LYS A 7 -0.88 -2.91 -7.83
N ARG A 8 0.17 -2.10 -8.01
CA ARG A 8 1.56 -2.57 -7.87
C ARG A 8 1.96 -2.53 -6.39
N PRO A 9 2.15 -3.68 -5.71
CA PRO A 9 2.45 -3.69 -4.27
C PRO A 9 3.77 -3.01 -3.94
N TRP A 10 4.78 -3.19 -4.78
CA TRP A 10 6.09 -2.54 -4.64
C TRP A 10 6.03 -1.02 -4.70
N LEU A 11 5.12 -0.47 -5.52
CA LEU A 11 4.91 0.98 -5.55
C LEU A 11 4.27 1.47 -4.25
N ALA A 12 3.32 0.71 -3.69
CA ALA A 12 2.72 1.05 -2.40
C ALA A 12 3.76 1.04 -1.27
N VAL A 13 4.68 0.07 -1.28
CA VAL A 13 5.82 0.00 -0.34
C VAL A 13 6.77 1.18 -0.52
N LEU A 14 7.17 1.48 -1.75
CA LEU A 14 8.07 2.60 -2.04
C LEU A 14 7.48 3.94 -1.56
N LEU A 15 6.18 4.16 -1.80
CA LEU A 15 5.49 5.35 -1.33
C LEU A 15 5.41 5.40 0.20
N ALA A 16 5.09 4.28 0.85
CA ALA A 16 5.06 4.20 2.32
C ALA A 16 6.45 4.40 2.96
N PHE A 17 7.53 4.03 2.26
CA PHE A 17 8.90 4.32 2.67
C PHE A 17 9.22 5.82 2.60
N VAL A 18 8.77 6.51 1.53
CA VAL A 18 8.94 7.97 1.41
C VAL A 18 8.25 8.69 2.56
N TYR A 19 7.03 8.28 2.89
CA TYR A 19 6.32 8.78 4.07
C TYR A 19 5.21 7.82 4.50
N PRO A 20 5.13 7.43 5.80
CA PRO A 20 4.08 6.55 6.30
C PRO A 20 2.67 7.05 5.96
N GLY A 21 1.91 6.23 5.24
CA GLY A 21 0.55 6.53 4.77
C GLY A 21 0.41 6.88 3.29
N LEU A 22 1.48 7.28 2.57
CA LEU A 22 1.39 7.55 1.12
C LEU A 22 1.04 6.30 0.31
N GLY A 23 1.55 5.13 0.71
CA GLY A 23 1.17 3.86 0.11
C GLY A 23 -0.35 3.61 0.21
N HIS A 24 -0.95 3.96 1.33
CA HIS A 24 -2.40 3.86 1.55
C HIS A 24 -3.20 4.87 0.74
N ILE A 25 -2.67 6.08 0.51
CA ILE A 25 -3.29 7.05 -0.41
C ILE A 25 -3.32 6.50 -1.83
N TYR A 26 -2.22 5.90 -2.31
CA TYR A 26 -2.19 5.23 -3.63
C TYR A 26 -3.23 4.11 -3.74
N LEU A 27 -3.41 3.35 -2.66
CA LEU A 27 -4.44 2.32 -2.55
C LEU A 27 -5.84 2.88 -2.25
N ARG A 28 -5.99 4.20 -2.04
CA ARG A 28 -7.24 4.89 -1.69
C ARG A 28 -7.86 4.42 -0.37
N GLU A 29 -7.02 3.98 0.56
CA GLU A 29 -7.38 3.53 1.91
C GLU A 29 -7.25 4.70 2.90
N TRP A 30 -8.20 5.64 2.84
CA TRP A 30 -8.11 6.93 3.54
C TRP A 30 -7.97 6.81 5.06
N LEU A 31 -8.72 5.92 5.70
CA LEU A 31 -8.65 5.76 7.16
C LEU A 31 -7.26 5.29 7.60
N ARG A 32 -6.67 4.34 6.87
CA ARG A 32 -5.31 3.86 7.14
C ARG A 32 -4.26 4.92 6.87
N ALA A 33 -4.42 5.69 5.79
CA ALA A 33 -3.55 6.81 5.50
C ALA A 33 -3.53 7.83 6.64
N LEU A 34 -4.72 8.19 7.16
CA LEU A 34 -4.84 9.10 8.31
C LEU A 34 -4.21 8.50 9.58
N VAL A 35 -4.46 7.23 9.88
CA VAL A 35 -3.87 6.54 11.05
C VAL A 35 -2.35 6.58 10.99
N TRP A 36 -1.74 6.19 9.86
CA TRP A 36 -0.29 6.21 9.71
C TRP A 36 0.29 7.64 9.73
N PHE A 37 -0.39 8.60 9.11
CA PHE A 37 -0.01 10.01 9.12
C PHE A 37 0.01 10.58 10.55
N PHE A 38 -1.07 10.40 11.31
CA PHE A 38 -1.12 10.91 12.67
C PHE A 38 -0.17 10.15 13.59
N LEU A 39 0.00 8.84 13.40
CA LEU A 39 0.96 8.07 14.17
C LEU A 39 2.38 8.61 13.99
N VAL A 40 2.84 8.79 12.74
CA VAL A 40 4.20 9.33 12.50
C VAL A 40 4.33 10.77 12.98
N VAL A 41 3.34 11.63 12.76
CA VAL A 41 3.38 13.04 13.22
C VAL A 41 3.42 13.11 14.73
N THR A 42 2.50 12.44 15.42
CA THR A 42 2.44 12.43 16.89
C THR A 42 3.70 11.81 17.50
N SER A 43 4.18 10.68 16.96
CA SER A 43 5.45 10.10 17.42
C SER A 43 6.63 11.04 17.21
N SER A 44 6.75 11.68 16.04
CA SER A 44 7.80 12.67 15.79
C SER A 44 7.72 13.85 16.77
N THR A 45 6.53 14.40 17.03
CA THR A 45 6.36 15.53 17.96
C THR A 45 6.67 15.18 19.42
N LEU A 46 6.50 13.92 19.82
CA LEU A 46 6.72 13.49 21.20
C LEU A 46 8.15 12.98 21.43
N LEU A 47 8.79 12.43 20.40
CA LEU A 47 10.07 11.73 20.52
C LEU A 47 11.27 12.50 19.97
N ILE A 48 11.06 13.42 19.02
CA ILE A 48 12.15 14.20 18.42
C ILE A 48 12.36 15.47 19.26
N PRO A 49 13.55 15.70 19.83
CA PRO A 49 13.84 16.93 20.56
C PRO A 49 13.94 18.12 19.60
N GLU A 50 13.65 19.33 20.09
CA GLU A 50 13.74 20.56 19.27
C GLU A 50 15.15 20.81 18.72
N THR A 51 16.18 20.26 19.38
CA THR A 51 17.58 20.32 18.95
C THR A 51 17.88 19.48 17.70
N ALA A 52 16.99 18.57 17.32
CA ALA A 52 17.11 17.71 16.14
C ALA A 52 16.36 18.30 14.92
N VAL A 53 16.03 19.59 14.95
CA VAL A 53 15.43 20.31 13.82
C VAL A 53 16.53 21.11 13.10
N PRO A 54 16.81 20.84 11.81
CA PRO A 54 17.82 21.58 11.07
C PRO A 54 17.36 23.02 10.80
N GLU A 55 18.21 24.00 11.15
CA GLU A 55 17.92 25.43 10.93
C GLU A 55 18.16 25.88 9.47
N THR A 56 18.90 25.08 8.69
CA THR A 56 19.23 25.39 7.30
C THR A 56 19.08 24.16 6.41
N LEU A 57 18.92 24.40 5.10
CA LEU A 57 18.82 23.34 4.09
C LEU A 57 20.22 22.93 3.59
N SER A 58 21.13 22.61 4.50
CA SER A 58 22.47 22.09 4.16
C SER A 58 22.61 20.62 4.56
N VAL A 59 23.45 19.88 3.83
CA VAL A 59 23.69 18.46 4.10
C VAL A 59 24.22 18.27 5.52
N GLU A 60 25.10 19.17 5.95
CA GLU A 60 25.71 19.16 7.28
C GLU A 60 24.67 19.38 8.38
N ALA A 61 23.72 20.30 8.17
CA ALA A 61 22.64 20.55 9.12
C ALA A 61 21.72 19.33 9.26
N PHE A 62 21.39 18.65 8.15
CA PHE A 62 20.60 17.42 8.19
C PHE A 62 21.33 16.27 8.89
N VAL A 63 22.62 16.10 8.65
CA VAL A 63 23.44 15.07 9.32
C VAL A 63 23.50 15.34 10.82
N ALA A 64 23.82 16.57 11.23
CA ALA A 64 23.87 16.94 12.65
C ALA A 64 22.50 16.77 13.35
N ALA A 65 21.41 17.15 12.68
CA ALA A 65 20.06 16.95 13.18
C ALA A 65 19.73 15.46 13.35
N ALA A 66 20.13 14.60 12.40
CA ALA A 66 19.92 13.16 12.50
C ALA A 66 20.73 12.52 13.64
N GLU A 67 21.97 12.97 13.88
CA GLU A 67 22.81 12.51 15.00
C GLU A 67 22.25 12.93 16.37
N ALA A 68 21.50 14.04 16.43
CA ALA A 68 20.85 14.50 17.65
C ALA A 68 19.59 13.69 18.02
N ILE A 69 19.10 12.81 17.15
CA ILE A 69 17.92 11.97 17.42
C ILE A 69 18.32 10.83 18.36
N PRO A 70 17.67 10.69 19.54
CA PRO A 70 17.91 9.56 20.43
C PRO A 70 17.65 8.22 19.73
N PRO A 71 18.46 7.18 19.98
CA PRO A 71 18.31 5.90 19.28
C PRO A 71 16.94 5.26 19.49
N GLU A 72 16.31 5.47 20.65
CA GLU A 72 14.96 4.97 20.95
C GLU A 72 13.91 5.61 20.03
N ALA A 73 14.02 6.92 19.79
CA ALA A 73 13.16 7.65 18.87
C ALA A 73 13.37 7.20 17.42
N GLY A 74 14.64 7.04 17.01
CA GLY A 74 15.00 6.51 15.71
C GLY A 74 14.43 5.12 15.46
N ILE A 75 14.60 4.19 16.41
CA ILE A 75 14.05 2.83 16.33
C ILE A 75 12.52 2.86 16.24
N ALA A 76 11.85 3.72 17.02
CA ALA A 76 10.40 3.86 16.99
C ALA A 76 9.91 4.33 15.62
N LEU A 77 10.51 5.38 15.05
CA LEU A 77 10.13 5.93 13.74
C LEU A 77 10.44 4.97 12.59
N VAL A 78 11.59 4.30 12.62
CA VAL A 78 11.95 3.25 11.66
C VAL A 78 10.95 2.10 11.75
N SER A 79 10.56 1.68 12.96
CA SER A 79 9.55 0.64 13.16
C SER A 79 8.21 1.07 12.60
N ILE A 80 7.72 2.26 12.91
CA ILE A 80 6.46 2.81 12.36
C ILE A 80 6.50 2.78 10.83
N THR A 81 7.61 3.21 10.23
CA THR A 81 7.78 3.21 8.78
C THR A 81 7.76 1.79 8.21
N ALA A 82 8.51 0.85 8.80
CA ALA A 82 8.56 -0.54 8.38
C ALA A 82 7.18 -1.23 8.49
N PHE A 83 6.45 -1.00 9.58
CA PHE A 83 5.10 -1.54 9.76
C PHE A 83 4.11 -0.91 8.77
N SER A 84 4.22 0.40 8.50
CA SER A 84 3.40 1.07 7.48
C SER A 84 3.65 0.48 6.08
N MET A 85 4.91 0.21 5.74
CA MET A 85 5.31 -0.44 4.49
C MET A 85 4.74 -1.86 4.38
N ALA A 86 4.87 -2.68 5.43
CA ALA A 86 4.34 -4.03 5.47
C ALA A 86 2.81 -4.04 5.34
N ASP A 87 2.13 -3.11 6.02
CA ASP A 87 0.69 -2.94 5.92
C ASP A 87 0.26 -2.56 4.50
N ALA A 88 0.92 -1.56 3.88
CA ALA A 88 0.66 -1.16 2.50
C ALA A 88 0.86 -2.32 1.51
N TYR A 89 1.90 -3.13 1.70
CA TYR A 89 2.16 -4.32 0.89
C TYR A 89 1.01 -5.34 1.01
N TRP A 90 0.62 -5.71 2.23
CA TRP A 90 -0.44 -6.69 2.45
C TRP A 90 -1.80 -6.21 1.99
N VAL A 91 -2.10 -4.91 2.10
CA VAL A 91 -3.34 -4.35 1.59
C VAL A 91 -3.36 -4.37 0.07
N ALA A 92 -2.25 -4.01 -0.60
CA ALA A 92 -2.15 -4.11 -2.05
C ALA A 92 -2.31 -5.55 -2.54
N LYS A 93 -1.64 -6.52 -1.89
CA LYS A 93 -1.71 -7.93 -2.24
C LYS A 93 -3.12 -8.48 -2.09
N ARG A 94 -3.77 -8.26 -0.93
CA ARG A 94 -5.15 -8.71 -0.68
C ARG A 94 -6.14 -8.12 -1.68
N ARG A 95 -5.97 -6.84 -2.05
CA ARG A 95 -6.83 -6.20 -3.06
C ARG A 95 -6.69 -6.84 -4.43
N ASN A 96 -5.48 -7.18 -4.84
CA ASN A 96 -5.25 -7.88 -6.11
C ASN A 96 -5.87 -9.28 -6.06
N GLU A 97 -5.69 -10.03 -4.98
CA GLU A 97 -6.33 -11.35 -4.80
C GLU A 97 -7.85 -11.28 -4.91
N VAL A 98 -8.50 -10.34 -4.22
CA VAL A 98 -9.96 -10.12 -4.32
C VAL A 98 -10.38 -9.73 -5.74
N THR A 99 -9.59 -8.91 -6.43
CA THR A 99 -9.87 -8.52 -7.82
C THR A 99 -9.79 -9.72 -8.75
N LEU A 100 -8.76 -10.56 -8.61
CA LEU A 100 -8.59 -11.78 -9.40
C LEU A 100 -9.72 -12.79 -9.17
N VAL A 101 -10.12 -13.01 -7.90
CA VAL A 101 -11.24 -13.90 -7.58
C VAL A 101 -12.51 -13.38 -8.26
N LYS A 102 -12.80 -12.08 -8.15
CA LYS A 102 -13.97 -11.48 -8.79
C LYS A 102 -13.94 -11.62 -10.32
N GLU A 103 -12.77 -11.48 -10.94
CA GLU A 103 -12.64 -11.68 -12.38
C GLU A 103 -12.85 -13.15 -12.79
N ARG A 104 -12.53 -14.12 -11.93
CA ARG A 104 -12.79 -15.54 -12.17
C ARG A 104 -14.24 -15.94 -11.92
N THR A 105 -14.96 -15.24 -11.03
CA THR A 105 -16.34 -15.60 -10.63
C THR A 105 -17.39 -14.70 -11.25
N THR A 106 -17.05 -13.80 -12.18
CA THR A 106 -18.02 -12.92 -12.85
C THR A 106 -17.80 -12.94 -14.36
N CYS A 107 -18.85 -13.24 -15.13
CA CYS A 107 -18.77 -13.27 -16.58
C CYS A 107 -18.49 -11.87 -17.16
N PRO A 108 -17.49 -11.69 -18.03
CA PRO A 108 -17.15 -10.38 -18.59
C PRO A 108 -18.13 -9.89 -19.68
N ASN A 109 -18.96 -10.78 -20.22
CA ASN A 109 -19.93 -10.44 -21.26
C ASN A 109 -21.27 -9.99 -20.65
N CYS A 110 -21.90 -10.82 -19.81
CA CYS A 110 -23.21 -10.50 -19.21
C CYS A 110 -23.15 -9.94 -17.78
N GLY A 111 -22.03 -10.09 -17.05
CA GLY A 111 -21.86 -9.58 -15.68
C GLY A 111 -22.43 -10.45 -14.57
N GLU A 112 -23.00 -11.61 -14.89
CA GLU A 112 -23.57 -12.54 -13.92
C GLU A 112 -22.49 -13.43 -13.25
N ASP A 113 -22.83 -14.01 -12.11
CA ASP A 113 -21.95 -14.95 -11.40
C ASP A 113 -21.62 -16.16 -12.30
N LEU A 114 -20.33 -16.44 -12.38
CA LEU A 114 -19.73 -17.47 -13.21
C LEU A 114 -19.20 -18.60 -12.32
N ASP A 115 -19.52 -19.84 -12.70
CA ASP A 115 -18.86 -21.01 -12.16
C ASP A 115 -17.46 -21.15 -12.80
N PRO A 116 -16.37 -21.04 -12.02
CA PRO A 116 -15.01 -21.08 -12.56
C PRO A 116 -14.60 -22.45 -13.10
N ASP A 117 -15.36 -23.51 -12.82
CA ASP A 117 -15.10 -24.86 -13.33
C ASP A 117 -15.69 -25.08 -14.75
N LEU A 118 -16.44 -24.10 -15.27
CA LEU A 118 -17.03 -24.14 -16.61
C LEU A 118 -16.22 -23.30 -17.62
N GLU A 119 -15.95 -23.87 -18.79
CA GLU A 119 -15.29 -23.18 -19.93
C GLU A 119 -16.24 -22.22 -20.68
N PHE A 120 -17.51 -22.15 -20.27
CA PHE A 120 -18.53 -21.27 -20.85
C PHE A 120 -19.42 -20.72 -19.75
N CYS A 121 -19.97 -19.52 -19.98
CA CYS A 121 -20.95 -18.93 -19.08
C CYS A 121 -22.32 -19.61 -19.27
N HIS A 122 -22.86 -20.24 -18.24
CA HIS A 122 -24.17 -20.89 -18.32
C HIS A 122 -25.36 -19.92 -18.48
N TRP A 123 -25.15 -18.62 -18.24
CA TRP A 123 -26.20 -17.60 -18.37
C TRP A 123 -26.35 -17.03 -19.78
N CYS A 124 -25.23 -16.71 -20.43
CA CYS A 124 -25.23 -16.04 -21.73
C CYS A 124 -24.56 -16.84 -22.84
N THR A 125 -24.10 -18.06 -22.53
CA THR A 125 -23.41 -19.00 -23.42
C THR A 125 -22.12 -18.48 -24.06
N GLU A 126 -21.55 -17.39 -23.54
CA GLU A 126 -20.23 -16.89 -23.92
C GLU A 126 -19.16 -17.94 -23.59
N ARG A 127 -18.23 -18.18 -24.53
CA ARG A 127 -17.06 -19.03 -24.27
C ARG A 127 -16.01 -18.23 -23.51
N LEU A 128 -15.39 -18.86 -22.53
CA LEU A 128 -14.40 -18.21 -21.69
C LEU A 128 -13.03 -18.74 -22.08
N ASP A 129 -12.15 -17.85 -22.52
CA ASP A 129 -10.76 -18.19 -22.71
C ASP A 129 -10.14 -18.47 -21.34
N THR A 130 -10.06 -19.74 -20.96
CA THR A 130 -9.24 -20.19 -19.84
C THR A 130 -7.80 -19.83 -20.20
N ARG A 131 -7.28 -18.73 -19.62
CA ARG A 131 -5.83 -18.48 -19.71
C ARG A 131 -5.14 -19.63 -19.00
N GLU A 132 -4.60 -20.55 -19.80
CA GLU A 132 -3.79 -21.67 -19.38
C GLU A 132 -2.74 -21.15 -18.39
N THR A 133 -2.76 -21.74 -17.21
CA THR A 133 -1.77 -21.48 -16.18
C THR A 133 -0.56 -22.32 -16.58
N GLU A 134 0.35 -21.73 -17.34
CA GLU A 134 1.69 -22.28 -17.59
C GLU A 134 2.61 -22.02 -16.40
#